data_AF-A0A7D8UU70-F1
#
_entry.id   AF-A0A7D8UU70-F1
#
_cell.length_a   1.000
_cell.length_b   1.000
_cell.length_c   1.000
_cell.angle_alpha   90.00
_cell.angle_beta   90.00
_cell.angle_gamma   90.00
#
_symmetry.space_group_name_H-M   'P 1'
#
loop_
_entity.id
_entity.type
_entity.pdbx_description
1 polymer ?
#
loop_
_entity_poly.entity_id
_entity_poly.type
_entity_poly.pdbx_seq_one_letter_code
_entity_poly.pdbx_strand_id
1 'polypeptide(L)'
;MRATLRRSCNACAKAKHRCDLRTPHCSRCIKKKFNCTYANEPLTSTPDRNESPPSETSGNGRHAVMNGSEVSTMTLRDGPTTPKFSDTSVGLLNPGNAFLDPFDSYPPTRLPRVTAQRLIHHLRRKIEDSSLAFQDETMNSVVTLAAIEHGKGNVESSRMHIDGVKRMVDFRGGINEVKGTSPLTARMVSWVSMLVTGAPQFQTQDDFGFGSGIVSIPQWQLAGLESEHMALDGLDVDPAMSNIISRLRTIFHEPRLSRLTSTELHDLTCYVSHKLLLLPPLSPANPIRSAISECLRYALALYMLILHGTTYYSHVDLASTVMIYLKTHLEALARMNYVHGSLGTWAISMGMVAGVGTKDHQWFMDQARMAQIAFGLQTWENVLVSLESILWMRTEQLELFRKKWREILNLTT
;
A
#
# COMPACT_ATOMS: atom_id res chain seq x y z
N MET A 1 -19.42 -4.91 -22.55
CA MET A 1 -19.84 -3.78 -21.67
C MET A 1 -19.65 -4.20 -20.22
N ARG A 2 -19.19 -3.34 -19.30
CA ARG A 2 -19.02 -3.72 -17.88
C ARG A 2 -20.39 -3.84 -17.19
N ALA A 3 -20.70 -5.02 -16.65
CA ALA A 3 -21.85 -5.19 -15.77
C ALA A 3 -21.60 -4.44 -14.46
N THR A 4 -22.45 -3.46 -14.14
CA THR A 4 -22.37 -2.73 -12.87
C THR A 4 -23.10 -3.50 -11.79
N LEU A 5 -22.42 -3.79 -10.68
CA LEU A 5 -22.99 -4.47 -9.51
C LEU A 5 -24.09 -3.60 -8.86
N ARG A 6 -25.32 -3.73 -9.37
CA ARG A 6 -26.49 -3.01 -8.88
C ARG A 6 -26.85 -3.51 -7.49
N ARG A 7 -26.67 -2.65 -6.48
CA ARG A 7 -27.09 -2.93 -5.09
C ARG A 7 -28.62 -2.98 -4.97
N SER A 8 -29.34 -2.09 -5.66
CA SER A 8 -30.82 -2.04 -5.64
C SER A 8 -31.48 -3.25 -6.31
N CYS A 9 -32.55 -3.78 -5.70
CA CYS A 9 -33.42 -4.78 -6.32
C CYS A 9 -34.03 -4.29 -7.64
N ASN A 10 -34.42 -5.24 -8.50
CA ASN A 10 -34.86 -4.98 -9.87
C ASN A 10 -36.07 -4.03 -9.96
N ALA A 11 -37.07 -4.19 -9.08
CA ALA A 11 -38.25 -3.32 -9.05
C ALA A 11 -37.96 -1.88 -8.57
N CYS A 12 -36.95 -1.67 -7.72
CA CYS A 12 -36.53 -0.32 -7.32
C CYS A 12 -35.62 0.31 -8.39
N ALA A 13 -34.73 -0.48 -9.01
CA ALA A 13 -33.87 -0.04 -10.11
C ALA A 13 -34.69 0.38 -11.35
N LYS A 14 -35.66 -0.45 -11.79
CA LYS A 14 -36.56 -0.13 -12.92
C LYS A 14 -37.38 1.14 -12.68
N ALA A 15 -37.77 1.38 -11.42
CA ALA A 15 -38.50 2.58 -11.02
C ALA A 15 -37.60 3.77 -10.62
N LYS A 16 -36.27 3.70 -10.79
CA LYS A 16 -35.29 4.73 -10.41
C LYS A 16 -35.37 5.22 -8.95
N HIS A 17 -35.83 4.37 -8.01
CA HIS A 17 -35.92 4.71 -6.58
C HIS A 17 -34.83 4.03 -5.74
N ARG A 18 -34.48 4.65 -4.61
CA ARG A 18 -33.60 4.08 -3.59
C ARG A 18 -34.21 2.79 -3.01
N CYS A 19 -33.41 1.74 -2.93
CA CYS A 19 -33.73 0.50 -2.24
C CYS A 19 -33.07 0.49 -0.86
N ASP A 20 -33.75 -0.05 0.16
CA ASP A 20 -33.25 -0.20 1.53
C ASP A 20 -32.53 -1.54 1.79
N LEU A 21 -32.34 -2.34 0.74
CA LEU A 21 -31.50 -3.55 0.69
C LEU A 21 -31.88 -4.69 1.66
N ARG A 22 -33.05 -4.63 2.30
CA ARG A 22 -33.56 -5.72 3.13
C ARG A 22 -33.87 -6.95 2.27
N THR A 23 -33.46 -8.12 2.77
CA THR A 23 -33.75 -9.45 2.24
C THR A 23 -34.83 -10.14 3.08
N PRO A 24 -35.65 -11.04 2.51
CA PRO A 24 -35.75 -11.34 1.08
C PRO A 24 -36.37 -10.18 0.27
N HIS A 25 -37.08 -9.24 0.91
CA HIS A 25 -37.78 -8.16 0.22
C HIS A 25 -37.53 -6.79 0.86
N CYS A 26 -37.35 -5.76 0.01
CA CYS A 26 -37.12 -4.39 0.45
C CYS A 26 -38.42 -3.71 0.91
N SER A 27 -38.36 -2.78 1.86
CA SER A 27 -39.56 -2.18 2.49
C SER A 27 -40.46 -1.47 1.48
N ARG A 28 -39.89 -0.88 0.42
CA ARG A 28 -40.65 -0.26 -0.68
C ARG A 28 -41.42 -1.29 -1.50
N CYS A 29 -40.83 -2.45 -1.77
CA CYS A 29 -41.50 -3.52 -2.54
C CYS A 29 -42.58 -4.21 -1.71
N ILE A 30 -42.35 -4.44 -0.42
CA ILE A 30 -43.38 -4.92 0.52
C ILE A 30 -44.58 -3.95 0.52
N LYS A 31 -44.36 -2.66 0.78
CA LYS A 31 -45.43 -1.64 0.86
C LYS A 31 -46.17 -1.41 -0.48
N LYS A 32 -45.59 -1.80 -1.62
CA LYS A 32 -46.22 -1.68 -2.95
C LYS A 32 -46.57 -3.02 -3.61
N LYS A 33 -46.42 -4.15 -2.91
CA LYS A 33 -46.62 -5.52 -3.42
C LYS A 33 -45.89 -5.79 -4.76
N PHE A 34 -44.68 -5.25 -4.94
CA PHE A 34 -43.86 -5.51 -6.12
C PHE A 34 -42.95 -6.72 -5.90
N ASN A 35 -42.76 -7.55 -6.92
CA ASN A 35 -41.78 -8.64 -6.90
C ASN A 35 -40.36 -8.07 -6.70
N CYS A 36 -39.63 -8.55 -5.70
CA CYS A 36 -38.43 -7.93 -5.17
C CYS A 36 -37.18 -8.82 -5.36
N THR A 37 -36.89 -9.23 -6.60
CA THR A 37 -35.65 -9.95 -6.92
C THR A 37 -34.43 -9.02 -6.88
N TYR A 38 -33.33 -9.50 -6.31
CA TYR A 38 -32.01 -8.87 -6.41
C TYR A 38 -31.22 -9.53 -7.55
N ALA A 39 -30.36 -8.78 -8.22
CA ALA A 39 -29.65 -9.28 -9.42
C ALA A 39 -28.42 -10.16 -9.10
N ASN A 40 -28.07 -10.33 -7.82
CA ASN A 40 -26.86 -11.01 -7.36
C ASN A 40 -27.20 -12.00 -6.22
N GLU A 41 -28.16 -12.90 -6.43
CA GLU A 41 -28.35 -14.03 -5.51
C GLU A 41 -27.20 -15.05 -5.70
N PRO A 42 -26.53 -15.53 -4.63
CA PRO A 42 -25.51 -16.56 -4.75
C PRO A 42 -26.12 -17.88 -5.23
N LEU A 43 -25.38 -18.62 -6.08
CA LEU A 43 -25.73 -19.99 -6.45
C LEU A 43 -25.43 -20.97 -5.30
N THR A 44 -26.28 -20.97 -4.27
CA THR A 44 -26.29 -22.04 -3.26
C THR A 44 -27.03 -23.26 -3.78
N SER A 45 -26.38 -24.41 -3.73
CA SER A 45 -26.81 -25.70 -4.27
C SER A 45 -28.03 -26.32 -3.57
N THR A 46 -28.80 -27.12 -4.32
CA THR A 46 -29.30 -28.49 -4.01
C THR A 46 -30.54 -28.84 -4.87
N PRO A 47 -30.91 -30.13 -5.04
CA PRO A 47 -30.10 -31.36 -5.04
C PRO A 47 -30.29 -32.18 -6.34
N ASP A 48 -29.64 -33.35 -6.45
CA ASP A 48 -29.90 -34.33 -7.52
C ASP A 48 -31.34 -34.87 -7.53
N ARG A 49 -31.83 -35.16 -8.74
CA ARG A 49 -32.72 -36.30 -9.02
C ARG A 49 -32.68 -36.67 -10.50
N ASN A 50 -32.30 -37.91 -10.78
CA ASN A 50 -32.44 -38.52 -12.11
C ASN A 50 -33.92 -38.70 -12.46
N GLU A 51 -34.28 -38.52 -13.74
CA GLU A 51 -34.99 -39.53 -14.54
C GLU A 51 -35.10 -39.10 -16.03
N SER A 52 -35.12 -40.07 -16.93
CA SER A 52 -35.17 -39.95 -18.41
C SER A 52 -35.18 -41.37 -19.01
N PRO A 53 -35.56 -41.60 -20.28
CA PRO A 53 -36.39 -40.84 -21.24
C PRO A 53 -37.69 -41.68 -21.53
N PRO A 54 -38.30 -41.82 -22.74
CA PRO A 54 -38.29 -41.10 -24.03
C PRO A 54 -39.72 -40.54 -24.40
N SER A 55 -40.10 -40.07 -25.61
CA SER A 55 -39.64 -40.31 -26.99
C SER A 55 -39.96 -39.19 -28.01
N GLU A 56 -39.11 -39.13 -29.04
CA GLU A 56 -39.41 -39.00 -30.49
C GLU A 56 -40.07 -37.77 -31.19
N THR A 57 -39.54 -37.55 -32.42
CA THR A 57 -40.13 -36.98 -33.66
C THR A 57 -40.35 -35.47 -33.88
N SER A 58 -39.56 -34.96 -34.84
CA SER A 58 -39.99 -34.23 -36.06
C SER A 58 -40.61 -32.82 -35.99
N GLY A 59 -40.13 -31.91 -36.88
CA GLY A 59 -40.95 -30.80 -37.39
C GLY A 59 -40.21 -29.54 -37.85
N ASN A 60 -40.05 -29.38 -39.17
CA ASN A 60 -39.54 -28.21 -39.90
C ASN A 60 -39.87 -26.81 -39.31
N GLY A 61 -38.92 -25.87 -39.36
CA GLY A 61 -39.15 -24.43 -39.13
C GLY A 61 -39.46 -23.62 -40.40
N ARG A 62 -39.58 -22.28 -40.29
CA ARG A 62 -39.50 -21.33 -41.41
C ARG A 62 -39.17 -19.88 -40.98
N HIS A 63 -38.63 -19.14 -41.93
CA HIS A 63 -38.07 -17.77 -41.91
C HIS A 63 -38.85 -16.64 -41.20
N ALA A 64 -38.11 -15.63 -40.77
CA ALA A 64 -38.35 -14.22 -41.13
C ALA A 64 -37.00 -13.45 -41.23
N VAL A 65 -36.84 -12.55 -42.22
CA VAL A 65 -35.63 -11.72 -42.47
C VAL A 65 -36.08 -10.28 -42.85
N MET A 66 -35.20 -9.30 -42.64
CA MET A 66 -35.46 -7.85 -42.79
C MET A 66 -35.61 -7.34 -44.24
N ASN A 67 -36.32 -6.21 -44.40
CA ASN A 67 -35.85 -4.90 -44.93
C ASN A 67 -37.06 -3.92 -45.00
N GLY A 68 -36.93 -2.58 -45.08
CA GLY A 68 -35.77 -1.69 -44.91
C GLY A 68 -35.81 -0.42 -45.81
N SER A 69 -36.21 0.75 -45.27
CA SER A 69 -36.18 2.12 -45.88
C SER A 69 -36.89 3.15 -44.93
N GLU A 70 -36.84 4.50 -45.02
CA GLU A 70 -35.88 5.47 -45.61
C GLU A 70 -35.99 6.91 -44.99
N VAL A 71 -35.07 7.78 -45.42
CA VAL A 71 -34.70 9.17 -45.07
C VAL A 71 -35.77 10.27 -45.28
N SER A 72 -35.73 11.40 -44.50
CA SER A 72 -35.96 12.81 -44.97
C SER A 72 -35.76 13.92 -43.90
N THR A 73 -35.74 15.20 -44.31
CA THR A 73 -34.95 16.29 -43.66
C THR A 73 -35.57 17.72 -43.74
N MET A 74 -35.12 18.65 -42.86
CA MET A 74 -35.13 20.15 -43.01
C MET A 74 -36.51 20.89 -42.85
N THR A 75 -36.64 22.21 -42.57
CA THR A 75 -35.80 23.45 -42.73
C THR A 75 -35.92 24.52 -41.58
N LEU A 76 -35.03 25.53 -41.64
CA LEU A 76 -35.07 27.00 -41.25
C LEU A 76 -36.36 27.60 -40.60
N ARG A 77 -36.42 28.72 -39.83
CA ARG A 77 -35.55 29.86 -39.35
C ARG A 77 -36.32 30.60 -38.18
N ASP A 78 -36.00 31.72 -37.51
CA ASP A 78 -34.95 32.78 -37.48
C ASP A 78 -34.85 33.47 -36.07
N GLY A 79 -34.20 34.64 -35.92
CA GLY A 79 -34.11 35.46 -34.67
C GLY A 79 -34.89 36.80 -34.67
N PRO A 80 -34.46 37.89 -33.96
CA PRO A 80 -33.36 38.05 -32.99
C PRO A 80 -33.67 38.92 -31.71
N THR A 81 -32.83 38.85 -30.66
CA THR A 81 -32.60 39.97 -29.70
C THR A 81 -31.38 39.73 -28.77
N THR A 82 -30.69 40.80 -28.34
CA THR A 82 -29.50 40.81 -27.46
C THR A 82 -29.49 42.14 -26.65
N PRO A 83 -28.54 42.47 -25.73
CA PRO A 83 -27.34 41.76 -25.24
C PRO A 83 -27.39 41.62 -23.66
N LYS A 84 -26.35 41.60 -22.80
CA LYS A 84 -24.88 41.80 -22.88
C LYS A 84 -24.17 41.21 -21.64
N PHE A 85 -22.84 41.02 -21.72
CA PHE A 85 -21.87 40.67 -20.65
C PHE A 85 -21.97 39.25 -20.07
N SER A 86 -20.87 38.53 -19.80
CA SER A 86 -19.45 38.82 -20.11
C SER A 86 -18.64 37.51 -20.26
N ASP A 87 -17.71 37.49 -21.21
CA ASP A 87 -16.81 36.36 -21.45
C ASP A 87 -15.83 36.09 -20.30
N THR A 88 -15.44 34.83 -20.10
CA THR A 88 -14.01 34.49 -20.15
C THR A 88 -13.79 33.03 -20.57
N SER A 89 -12.72 32.81 -21.33
CA SER A 89 -12.44 31.56 -22.06
C SER A 89 -12.10 30.36 -21.17
N VAL A 90 -12.29 29.15 -21.71
CA VAL A 90 -11.74 27.90 -21.16
C VAL A 90 -10.22 27.90 -21.31
N GLY A 91 -9.50 28.36 -20.29
CA GLY A 91 -8.05 28.29 -20.23
C GLY A 91 -7.56 26.93 -19.73
N LEU A 92 -6.73 26.23 -20.52
CA LEU A 92 -5.97 25.09 -20.02
C LEU A 92 -4.90 25.61 -19.03
N LEU A 93 -5.08 25.32 -17.74
CA LEU A 93 -4.10 25.65 -16.71
C LEU A 93 -3.34 24.41 -16.24
N ASN A 94 -2.24 24.17 -16.94
CA ASN A 94 -0.94 23.71 -16.46
C ASN A 94 -0.91 22.99 -15.07
N PRO A 95 -0.70 21.66 -15.00
CA PRO A 95 -0.61 20.90 -13.74
C PRO A 95 0.76 21.10 -13.06
N GLY A 96 1.02 22.31 -12.58
CA GLY A 96 2.22 22.67 -11.83
C GLY A 96 1.93 23.71 -10.75
N ASN A 97 2.55 23.54 -9.57
CA ASN A 97 2.50 24.47 -8.43
C ASN A 97 1.17 24.57 -7.65
N ALA A 98 0.38 23.49 -7.60
CA ALA A 98 -0.46 23.25 -6.43
C ALA A 98 0.42 22.61 -5.32
N PHE A 99 0.76 23.36 -4.28
CA PHE A 99 1.57 22.87 -3.16
C PHE A 99 0.68 22.03 -2.22
N LEU A 100 0.55 20.74 -2.53
CA LEU A 100 -0.19 19.78 -1.70
C LEU A 100 0.48 19.64 -0.33
N ASP A 101 -0.15 20.20 0.71
CA ASP A 101 0.19 19.91 2.09
C ASP A 101 -0.18 18.43 2.39
N PRO A 102 0.80 17.58 2.80
CA PRO A 102 0.52 16.17 3.08
C PRO A 102 -0.44 15.94 4.26
N PHE A 103 -0.61 16.92 5.15
CA PHE A 103 -1.39 16.75 6.38
C PHE A 103 -2.90 16.98 6.18
N ASP A 104 -3.31 17.76 5.17
CA ASP A 104 -4.72 17.98 4.82
C ASP A 104 -5.35 16.82 3.99
N SER A 105 -4.55 15.81 3.61
CA SER A 105 -5.01 14.69 2.77
C SER A 105 -5.85 13.63 3.51
N TYR A 106 -6.06 13.76 4.82
CA TYR A 106 -6.96 12.88 5.57
C TYR A 106 -8.37 13.48 5.67
N PRO A 107 -9.43 12.77 5.21
CA PRO A 107 -10.78 13.16 5.56
C PRO A 107 -10.89 13.11 7.09
N PRO A 108 -11.18 14.22 7.80
CA PRO A 108 -11.14 14.22 9.25
C PRO A 108 -12.10 13.17 9.80
N THR A 109 -11.59 12.20 10.55
CA THR A 109 -12.41 11.15 11.22
C THR A 109 -13.12 11.71 12.45
N ARG A 110 -13.75 12.89 12.27
CA ARG A 110 -14.86 13.45 13.05
C ARG A 110 -16.11 12.57 12.91
N LEU A 111 -15.97 11.25 13.02
CA LEU A 111 -17.05 10.35 13.40
C LEU A 111 -17.67 10.95 14.66
N PRO A 112 -18.96 11.33 14.66
CA PRO A 112 -19.59 11.88 15.84
C PRO A 112 -19.38 10.94 17.03
N ARG A 113 -19.16 11.46 18.26
CA ARG A 113 -18.88 10.62 19.44
C ARG A 113 -19.89 9.47 19.59
N VAL A 114 -21.17 9.73 19.29
CA VAL A 114 -22.26 8.74 19.24
C VAL A 114 -22.01 7.61 18.23
N THR A 115 -21.47 7.89 17.05
CA THR A 115 -21.14 6.89 16.04
C THR A 115 -19.96 6.03 16.48
N ALA A 116 -18.90 6.64 17.02
CA ALA A 116 -17.77 5.89 17.60
C ALA A 116 -18.21 5.00 18.77
N GLN A 117 -19.03 5.53 19.69
CA GLN A 117 -19.63 4.77 20.80
C GLN A 117 -20.49 3.59 20.31
N ARG A 118 -21.28 3.77 19.24
CA ARG A 118 -22.07 2.69 18.62
C ARG A 118 -21.20 1.59 18.00
N LEU A 119 -20.11 1.96 17.32
CA LEU A 119 -19.14 1.01 16.77
C LEU A 119 -18.46 0.21 17.91
N ILE A 120 -17.99 0.89 18.95
CA ILE A 120 -17.39 0.25 20.14
C ILE A 120 -18.40 -0.68 20.84
N HIS A 121 -19.67 -0.28 20.98
CA HIS A 121 -20.71 -1.12 21.59
C HIS A 121 -21.04 -2.37 20.75
N HIS A 122 -21.12 -2.23 19.43
CA HIS A 122 -21.32 -3.38 18.55
C HIS A 122 -20.10 -4.32 18.55
N LEU A 123 -18.89 -3.75 18.58
CA LEU A 123 -17.65 -4.50 18.65
C LEU A 123 -17.50 -5.26 19.97
N ARG A 124 -17.88 -4.66 21.11
CA ARG A 124 -17.95 -5.38 22.40
C ARG A 124 -18.86 -6.60 22.32
N ARG A 125 -20.06 -6.46 21.76
CA ARG A 125 -20.97 -7.60 21.52
C ARG A 125 -20.39 -8.67 20.60
N LYS A 126 -19.60 -8.30 19.58
CA LYS A 126 -18.86 -9.27 18.75
C LYS A 126 -17.71 -9.94 19.50
N ILE A 127 -17.15 -9.32 20.53
CA ILE A 127 -16.05 -9.89 21.35
C ILE A 127 -16.59 -10.73 22.51
N GLU A 128 -17.77 -10.40 23.03
CA GLU A 128 -18.52 -11.19 24.03
C GLU A 128 -18.97 -12.55 23.48
N ASP A 129 -19.20 -12.66 22.16
CA ASP A 129 -19.46 -13.92 21.46
C ASP A 129 -18.17 -14.50 20.87
N SER A 130 -17.69 -15.61 21.43
CA SER A 130 -16.46 -16.30 21.01
C SER A 130 -16.44 -16.70 19.52
N SER A 131 -17.61 -16.94 18.90
CA SER A 131 -17.70 -17.26 17.47
C SER A 131 -17.52 -16.03 16.55
N LEU A 132 -17.79 -14.84 17.08
CA LEU A 132 -17.70 -13.55 16.39
C LEU A 132 -16.40 -12.80 16.71
N ALA A 133 -15.76 -13.10 17.83
CA ALA A 133 -14.61 -12.36 18.37
C ALA A 133 -13.37 -12.44 17.46
N PHE A 134 -13.18 -13.57 16.79
CA PHE A 134 -11.99 -13.88 15.97
C PHE A 134 -12.23 -13.76 14.46
N GLN A 135 -13.40 -13.24 14.06
CA GLN A 135 -13.73 -13.01 12.66
C GLN A 135 -12.88 -11.88 12.04
N ASP A 136 -12.70 -11.96 10.72
CA ASP A 136 -11.94 -10.99 9.93
C ASP A 136 -12.48 -9.56 10.10
N GLU A 137 -13.79 -9.36 10.05
CA GLU A 137 -14.40 -8.03 10.24
C GLU A 137 -14.17 -7.50 11.66
N THR A 138 -14.02 -8.39 12.64
CA THR A 138 -13.73 -8.01 14.03
C THR A 138 -12.28 -7.54 14.15
N MET A 139 -11.30 -8.30 13.64
CA MET A 139 -9.89 -7.86 13.60
C MET A 139 -9.70 -6.57 12.79
N ASN A 140 -10.31 -6.46 11.60
CA ASN A 140 -10.28 -5.25 10.79
C ASN A 140 -10.91 -4.05 11.52
N SER A 141 -11.98 -4.27 12.31
CA SER A 141 -12.58 -3.21 13.14
C SER A 141 -11.64 -2.76 14.27
N VAL A 142 -11.02 -3.68 15.00
CA VAL A 142 -10.11 -3.33 16.11
C VAL A 142 -8.85 -2.61 15.59
N VAL A 143 -8.23 -3.08 14.50
CA VAL A 143 -7.03 -2.42 13.94
C VAL A 143 -7.37 -1.04 13.33
N THR A 144 -8.58 -0.87 12.78
CA THR A 144 -9.09 0.44 12.36
C THR A 144 -9.29 1.38 13.55
N LEU A 145 -9.78 0.88 14.69
CA LEU A 145 -9.84 1.68 15.92
C LEU A 145 -8.44 2.08 16.42
N ALA A 146 -7.45 1.18 16.36
CA ALA A 146 -6.07 1.52 16.69
C ALA A 146 -5.55 2.71 15.86
N ALA A 147 -5.73 2.66 14.53
CA ALA A 147 -5.38 3.75 13.62
C ALA A 147 -6.12 5.07 13.90
N ILE A 148 -7.41 4.99 14.29
CA ILE A 148 -8.24 6.15 14.64
C ILE A 148 -7.82 6.77 15.98
N GLU A 149 -7.44 5.97 16.98
CA GLU A 149 -6.96 6.48 18.26
C GLU A 149 -5.51 7.01 18.15
N HIS A 150 -4.65 6.35 17.37
CA HIS A 150 -3.32 6.87 17.03
C HIS A 150 -3.40 8.26 16.38
N GLY A 151 -4.27 8.43 15.38
CA GLY A 151 -4.51 9.72 14.71
C GLY A 151 -5.12 10.83 15.59
N LYS A 152 -5.48 10.53 16.84
CA LYS A 152 -5.90 11.52 17.86
C LYS A 152 -4.83 11.81 18.91
N GLY A 153 -3.67 11.14 18.84
CA GLY A 153 -2.66 11.14 19.90
C GLY A 153 -2.95 10.18 21.07
N ASN A 154 -4.00 9.35 20.99
CA ASN A 154 -4.38 8.40 22.04
C ASN A 154 -3.54 7.11 21.97
N VAL A 155 -2.22 7.24 22.09
CA VAL A 155 -1.22 6.17 21.88
C VAL A 155 -1.47 4.95 22.77
N GLU A 156 -1.90 5.14 24.02
CA GLU A 156 -2.23 4.04 24.93
C GLU A 156 -3.43 3.21 24.44
N SER A 157 -4.50 3.87 23.99
CA SER A 157 -5.69 3.19 23.45
C SER A 157 -5.37 2.51 22.11
N SER A 158 -4.50 3.10 21.29
CA SER A 158 -3.96 2.47 20.09
C SER A 158 -3.25 1.16 20.44
N ARG A 159 -2.28 1.21 21.37
CA ARG A 159 -1.53 0.02 21.83
C ARG A 159 -2.46 -1.06 22.38
N MET A 160 -3.42 -0.69 23.24
CA MET A 160 -4.42 -1.63 23.79
C MET A 160 -5.22 -2.34 22.68
N HIS A 161 -5.57 -1.63 21.60
CA HIS A 161 -6.24 -2.22 20.44
C HIS A 161 -5.30 -3.16 19.65
N ILE A 162 -4.04 -2.79 19.43
CA ILE A 162 -3.05 -3.65 18.76
C ILE A 162 -2.77 -4.93 19.57
N ASP A 163 -2.60 -4.84 20.88
CA ASP A 163 -2.44 -6.03 21.74
C ASP A 163 -3.71 -6.91 21.74
N GLY A 164 -4.89 -6.31 21.57
CA GLY A 164 -6.14 -7.03 21.31
C GLY A 164 -6.12 -7.80 20.00
N VAL A 165 -5.70 -7.17 18.90
CA VAL A 165 -5.57 -7.81 17.58
C VAL A 165 -4.54 -8.93 17.60
N LYS A 166 -3.38 -8.72 18.24
CA LYS A 166 -2.34 -9.76 18.36
C LYS A 166 -2.90 -11.04 19.00
N ARG A 167 -3.62 -10.93 20.12
CA ARG A 167 -4.31 -12.09 20.73
C ARG A 167 -5.35 -12.75 19.83
N MET A 168 -6.05 -11.99 18.96
CA MET A 168 -6.98 -12.55 17.99
C MET A 168 -6.27 -13.31 16.85
N VAL A 169 -5.09 -12.84 16.46
CA VAL A 169 -4.20 -13.50 15.48
C VAL A 169 -3.59 -14.77 16.08
N ASP A 170 -3.09 -14.70 17.31
CA ASP A 170 -2.50 -15.83 18.04
C ASP A 170 -3.52 -16.97 18.24
N PHE A 171 -4.76 -16.64 18.62
CA PHE A 171 -5.87 -17.59 18.73
C PHE A 171 -6.15 -18.35 17.42
N ARG A 172 -5.82 -17.75 16.27
CA ARG A 172 -6.01 -18.32 14.94
C ARG A 172 -4.78 -19.03 14.38
N GLY A 173 -3.75 -19.26 15.19
CA GLY A 173 -2.50 -19.91 14.77
C GLY A 173 -1.46 -18.95 14.19
N GLY A 174 -1.72 -17.64 14.20
CA GLY A 174 -0.80 -16.59 13.76
C GLY A 174 -1.16 -15.91 12.45
N ILE A 175 -0.32 -14.96 12.03
CA ILE A 175 -0.64 -14.04 10.93
C ILE A 175 -0.60 -14.72 9.56
N ASN A 176 0.16 -15.82 9.41
CA ASN A 176 0.12 -16.67 8.22
C ASN A 176 -1.26 -17.33 8.03
N GLU A 177 -1.84 -17.90 9.09
CA GLU A 177 -3.14 -18.58 9.03
C GLU A 177 -4.28 -17.59 8.77
N VAL A 178 -4.19 -16.39 9.36
CA VAL A 178 -5.08 -15.27 8.98
C VAL A 178 -4.90 -14.93 7.50
N LYS A 179 -3.68 -14.88 6.96
CA LYS A 179 -3.43 -14.62 5.52
C LYS A 179 -4.02 -15.71 4.63
N GLY A 180 -3.95 -16.98 5.02
CA GLY A 180 -4.52 -18.12 4.30
C GLY A 180 -6.03 -18.00 4.07
N THR A 181 -6.77 -17.56 5.10
CA THR A 181 -8.21 -17.27 4.97
C THR A 181 -8.52 -15.90 4.36
N SER A 182 -7.66 -14.90 4.63
CA SER A 182 -8.03 -13.49 4.54
C SER A 182 -6.80 -12.60 4.26
N PRO A 183 -6.30 -12.59 3.01
CA PRO A 183 -5.10 -11.82 2.65
C PRO A 183 -5.23 -10.33 2.94
N LEU A 184 -6.43 -9.75 2.85
CA LEU A 184 -6.68 -8.35 3.19
C LEU A 184 -6.52 -8.09 4.70
N THR A 185 -7.09 -8.97 5.54
CA THR A 185 -7.02 -8.83 7.01
C THR A 185 -5.59 -8.96 7.50
N ALA A 186 -4.84 -9.94 6.99
CA ALA A 186 -3.43 -10.11 7.37
C ALA A 186 -2.57 -8.89 6.99
N ARG A 187 -2.80 -8.29 5.82
CA ARG A 187 -2.16 -7.04 5.38
C ARG A 187 -2.51 -5.87 6.30
N MET A 188 -3.80 -5.59 6.48
CA MET A 188 -4.27 -4.51 7.35
C MET A 188 -3.75 -4.64 8.77
N VAL A 189 -3.79 -5.85 9.34
CA VAL A 189 -3.32 -6.15 10.69
C VAL A 189 -1.80 -5.95 10.81
N SER A 190 -0.99 -6.60 9.97
CA SER A 190 0.48 -6.48 10.07
C SER A 190 0.98 -5.06 9.80
N TRP A 191 0.46 -4.43 8.75
CA TRP A 191 0.89 -3.09 8.32
C TRP A 191 0.52 -2.00 9.32
N VAL A 192 -0.76 -1.90 9.69
CA VAL A 192 -1.22 -0.86 10.62
C VAL A 192 -0.61 -1.06 12.01
N SER A 193 -0.48 -2.30 12.49
CA SER A 193 0.14 -2.56 13.80
C SER A 193 1.59 -2.07 13.88
N MET A 194 2.37 -2.25 12.81
CA MET A 194 3.74 -1.72 12.74
C MET A 194 3.77 -0.19 12.73
N LEU A 195 2.91 0.44 11.91
CA LEU A 195 2.89 1.90 11.75
C LEU A 195 2.42 2.62 13.03
N VAL A 196 1.34 2.19 13.67
CA VAL A 196 0.76 2.88 14.85
C VAL A 196 1.46 2.59 16.18
N THR A 197 2.50 1.74 16.16
CA THR A 197 3.36 1.47 17.31
C THR A 197 4.82 1.88 17.09
N GLY A 198 5.20 2.24 15.86
CA GLY A 198 6.58 2.59 15.49
C GLY A 198 7.54 1.40 15.41
N ALA A 199 7.08 0.16 15.54
CA ALA A 199 7.92 -1.04 15.55
C ALA A 199 7.16 -2.29 15.08
N PRO A 200 7.84 -3.28 14.46
CA PRO A 200 7.26 -4.58 14.10
C PRO A 200 6.47 -5.24 15.25
N GLN A 201 5.27 -5.74 14.94
CA GLN A 201 4.38 -6.37 15.94
C GLN A 201 4.18 -7.88 15.76
N PHE A 202 4.66 -8.43 14.64
CA PHE A 202 4.62 -9.85 14.31
C PHE A 202 6.01 -10.28 13.84
N GLN A 203 6.43 -11.50 14.18
CA GLN A 203 7.66 -12.07 13.62
C GLN A 203 7.51 -12.31 12.11
N THR A 204 8.63 -12.39 11.38
CA THR A 204 8.65 -12.94 10.02
C THR A 204 8.89 -14.45 10.05
N GLN A 205 8.38 -15.18 9.06
CA GLN A 205 8.86 -16.54 8.81
C GLN A 205 10.34 -16.55 8.41
N ASP A 206 11.02 -17.65 8.73
CA ASP A 206 12.38 -17.90 8.25
C ASP A 206 12.40 -18.22 6.74
N ASP A 207 13.59 -18.43 6.20
CA ASP A 207 13.77 -18.66 4.77
C ASP A 207 13.29 -20.07 4.33
N PHE A 208 12.98 -20.97 5.26
CA PHE A 208 12.37 -22.28 5.00
C PHE A 208 10.83 -22.25 5.13
N GLY A 209 10.24 -21.14 5.57
CA GLY A 209 8.81 -20.98 5.80
C GLY A 209 8.34 -21.46 7.18
N PHE A 210 9.24 -21.72 8.13
CA PHE A 210 8.85 -22.06 9.49
C PHE A 210 8.41 -20.84 10.29
N GLY A 211 7.51 -21.08 11.25
CA GLY A 211 6.92 -20.08 12.13
C GLY A 211 5.56 -19.57 11.67
N SER A 212 4.81 -19.00 12.62
CA SER A 212 3.46 -18.46 12.42
C SER A 212 3.42 -16.99 11.97
N GLY A 213 4.59 -16.45 11.61
CA GLY A 213 4.84 -15.04 11.29
C GLY A 213 4.41 -14.61 9.89
N ILE A 214 4.85 -13.42 9.49
CA ILE A 214 4.61 -12.87 8.14
C ILE A 214 5.40 -13.70 7.13
N VAL A 215 4.69 -14.31 6.18
CA VAL A 215 5.26 -15.07 5.05
C VAL A 215 5.80 -14.16 3.94
N SER A 216 6.95 -14.53 3.40
CA SER A 216 7.60 -13.87 2.24
C SER A 216 6.81 -14.06 0.93
N ILE A 217 6.92 -13.14 -0.03
CA ILE A 217 6.38 -13.37 -1.39
C ILE A 217 7.20 -14.44 -2.15
N PRO A 218 6.63 -15.16 -3.14
CA PRO A 218 7.35 -16.19 -3.89
C PRO A 218 8.64 -15.70 -4.54
N GLN A 219 8.67 -14.46 -5.03
CA GLN A 219 9.83 -13.82 -5.63
C GLN A 219 11.01 -13.70 -4.65
N TRP A 220 10.75 -13.54 -3.34
CA TRP A 220 11.78 -13.53 -2.31
C TRP A 220 12.44 -14.89 -2.13
N GLN A 221 11.66 -15.97 -2.25
CA GLN A 221 12.16 -17.33 -2.13
C GLN A 221 13.00 -17.71 -3.35
N LEU A 222 12.50 -17.43 -4.57
CA LEU A 222 13.24 -17.63 -5.81
C LEU A 222 14.58 -16.85 -5.81
N ALA A 223 14.56 -15.58 -5.42
CA ALA A 223 15.75 -14.75 -5.30
C ALA A 223 16.81 -15.26 -4.30
N GLY A 224 16.43 -16.17 -3.37
CA GLY A 224 17.38 -16.85 -2.49
C GLY A 224 18.16 -17.98 -3.18
N LEU A 225 17.53 -18.67 -4.13
CA LEU A 225 18.15 -19.74 -4.93
C LEU A 225 19.09 -19.17 -5.98
N GLU A 226 18.81 -17.95 -6.46
CA GLU A 226 19.58 -17.24 -7.49
C GLU A 226 20.65 -16.28 -6.90
N SER A 227 20.84 -16.26 -5.57
CA SER A 227 21.60 -15.21 -4.86
C SER A 227 23.14 -15.28 -5.01
N GLU A 228 23.69 -16.24 -5.75
CA GLU A 228 25.14 -16.47 -5.81
C GLU A 228 25.93 -15.42 -6.63
N HIS A 229 25.26 -14.50 -7.33
CA HIS A 229 25.91 -13.66 -8.37
C HIS A 229 25.71 -12.13 -8.23
N MET A 230 25.03 -11.63 -7.18
CA MET A 230 24.70 -10.20 -7.03
C MET A 230 25.21 -9.58 -5.71
N ALA A 231 26.47 -9.86 -5.36
CA ALA A 231 27.14 -9.32 -4.17
C ALA A 231 27.27 -7.79 -4.18
N LEU A 232 27.36 -7.19 -2.98
CA LEU A 232 27.78 -5.79 -2.81
C LEU A 232 29.31 -5.70 -2.90
N ASP A 233 29.84 -5.58 -4.10
CA ASP A 233 31.29 -5.52 -4.33
C ASP A 233 31.96 -4.44 -3.48
N GLY A 234 32.90 -4.85 -2.62
CA GLY A 234 33.71 -3.98 -1.78
C GLY A 234 33.10 -3.51 -0.45
N LEU A 235 31.86 -3.90 -0.09
CA LEU A 235 31.26 -3.53 1.20
C LEU A 235 31.34 -4.67 2.23
N ASP A 236 32.04 -4.42 3.34
CA ASP A 236 31.98 -5.29 4.52
C ASP A 236 30.65 -5.05 5.27
N VAL A 237 29.72 -5.98 5.12
CA VAL A 237 28.35 -5.93 5.66
C VAL A 237 28.08 -7.21 6.47
N ASP A 238 27.24 -7.11 7.49
CA ASP A 238 26.70 -8.26 8.22
C ASP A 238 26.03 -9.29 7.27
N PRO A 239 26.17 -10.62 7.48
CA PRO A 239 25.65 -11.61 6.54
C PRO A 239 24.13 -11.59 6.37
N ALA A 240 23.35 -11.28 7.42
CA ALA A 240 21.90 -11.19 7.30
C ALA A 240 21.47 -9.96 6.48
N MET A 241 22.17 -8.84 6.68
CA MET A 241 21.97 -7.63 5.87
C MET A 241 22.39 -7.84 4.41
N SER A 242 23.49 -8.54 4.16
CA SER A 242 23.96 -8.91 2.82
C SER A 242 22.97 -9.83 2.09
N ASN A 243 22.40 -10.82 2.78
CA ASN A 243 21.35 -11.68 2.21
C ASN A 243 20.09 -10.89 1.84
N ILE A 244 19.63 -9.99 2.73
CA ILE A 244 18.43 -9.17 2.50
C ILE A 244 18.59 -8.28 1.25
N ILE A 245 19.71 -7.57 1.11
CA ILE A 245 19.90 -6.71 -0.07
C ILE A 245 20.19 -7.50 -1.34
N SER A 246 20.92 -8.61 -1.28
CA SER A 246 21.15 -9.45 -2.46
C SER A 246 19.82 -9.98 -3.03
N ARG A 247 18.93 -10.51 -2.18
CA ARG A 247 17.57 -10.90 -2.58
C ARG A 247 16.79 -9.72 -3.20
N LEU A 248 16.83 -8.53 -2.60
CA LEU A 248 16.17 -7.34 -3.15
C LEU A 248 16.73 -6.91 -4.51
N ARG A 249 18.06 -6.96 -4.71
CA ARG A 249 18.70 -6.69 -6.01
C ARG A 249 18.20 -7.67 -7.06
N THR A 250 18.19 -8.97 -6.75
CA THR A 250 17.66 -10.00 -7.67
C THR A 250 16.18 -9.74 -7.99
N ILE A 251 15.31 -9.48 -7.00
CA ILE A 251 13.89 -9.19 -7.24
C ILE A 251 13.71 -7.94 -8.13
N PHE A 252 14.45 -6.85 -7.89
CA PHE A 252 14.23 -5.57 -8.60
C PHE A 252 14.95 -5.47 -9.95
N HIS A 253 16.01 -6.24 -10.19
CA HIS A 253 16.76 -6.20 -11.46
C HIS A 253 16.45 -7.37 -12.42
N GLU A 254 16.04 -8.55 -11.94
CA GLU A 254 15.66 -9.67 -12.81
C GLU A 254 14.31 -9.38 -13.51
N PRO A 255 14.24 -9.36 -14.86
CA PRO A 255 13.01 -9.06 -15.60
C PRO A 255 11.83 -10.01 -15.35
N ARG A 256 12.09 -11.23 -14.84
CA ARG A 256 11.06 -12.20 -14.41
C ARG A 256 10.46 -11.87 -13.04
N LEU A 257 11.24 -11.35 -12.09
CA LEU A 257 10.82 -11.13 -10.70
C LEU A 257 10.32 -9.70 -10.43
N SER A 258 10.85 -8.71 -11.16
CA SER A 258 10.62 -7.27 -10.95
C SER A 258 9.19 -6.79 -11.24
N ARG A 259 8.34 -7.63 -11.85
CA ARG A 259 6.95 -7.32 -12.23
C ARG A 259 5.96 -7.53 -11.08
N LEU A 260 6.19 -6.88 -9.94
CA LEU A 260 5.33 -6.97 -8.77
C LEU A 260 4.00 -6.23 -8.97
N THR A 261 2.87 -6.85 -8.61
CA THR A 261 1.61 -6.12 -8.40
C THR A 261 1.69 -5.23 -7.17
N SER A 262 0.80 -4.24 -7.05
CA SER A 262 0.67 -3.40 -5.84
C SER A 262 0.52 -4.24 -4.54
N THR A 263 -0.20 -5.36 -4.60
CA THR A 263 -0.35 -6.29 -3.47
C THR A 263 0.90 -7.11 -3.15
N GLU A 264 1.74 -7.43 -4.14
CA GLU A 264 3.02 -8.11 -3.91
C GLU A 264 4.10 -7.14 -3.43
N LEU A 265 4.11 -5.90 -3.95
CA LEU A 265 4.96 -4.82 -3.43
C LEU A 265 4.60 -4.49 -1.96
N HIS A 266 3.30 -4.49 -1.62
CA HIS A 266 2.85 -4.38 -0.23
C HIS A 266 3.34 -5.55 0.63
N ASP A 267 3.14 -6.79 0.19
CA ASP A 267 3.58 -7.97 0.96
C ASP A 267 5.10 -8.02 1.12
N LEU A 268 5.87 -7.66 0.08
CA LEU A 268 7.32 -7.54 0.13
C LEU A 268 7.76 -6.44 1.10
N THR A 269 7.16 -5.25 0.99
CA THR A 269 7.45 -4.12 1.89
C THR A 269 7.15 -4.50 3.34
N CYS A 270 5.98 -5.10 3.61
CA CYS A 270 5.61 -5.52 4.96
C CYS A 270 6.57 -6.57 5.51
N TYR A 271 6.89 -7.62 4.74
CA TYR A 271 7.85 -8.66 5.13
C TYR A 271 9.26 -8.08 5.38
N VAL A 272 9.78 -7.26 4.45
CA VAL A 272 11.14 -6.71 4.52
C VAL A 272 11.28 -5.67 5.62
N SER A 273 10.30 -4.77 5.81
CA SER A 273 10.31 -3.82 6.93
C SER A 273 10.26 -4.54 8.27
N HIS A 274 9.46 -5.60 8.42
CA HIS A 274 9.48 -6.42 9.63
C HIS A 274 10.82 -7.14 9.80
N LYS A 275 11.35 -7.82 8.76
CA LYS A 275 12.62 -8.56 8.83
C LYS A 275 13.79 -7.64 9.21
N LEU A 276 13.91 -6.47 8.58
CA LEU A 276 14.95 -5.48 8.86
C LEU A 276 14.88 -4.92 10.28
N LEU A 277 13.69 -4.54 10.75
CA LEU A 277 13.49 -3.87 12.04
C LEU A 277 13.34 -4.85 13.23
N LEU A 278 13.31 -6.16 12.97
CA LEU A 278 13.41 -7.24 13.96
C LEU A 278 14.83 -7.79 14.13
N LEU A 279 15.78 -7.44 13.26
CA LEU A 279 17.16 -7.88 13.42
C LEU A 279 17.74 -7.36 14.75
N PRO A 280 18.56 -8.17 15.45
CA PRO A 280 19.23 -7.71 16.66
C PRO A 280 20.23 -6.58 16.34
N PRO A 281 20.53 -5.71 17.33
CA PRO A 281 21.65 -4.77 17.25
C PRO A 281 22.95 -5.51 16.92
N LEU A 282 23.72 -4.98 15.95
CA LEU A 282 24.91 -5.67 15.48
C LEU A 282 26.08 -5.58 16.47
N SER A 283 26.91 -6.63 16.49
CA SER A 283 28.03 -6.74 17.43
C SER A 283 29.01 -5.56 17.31
N PRO A 284 29.42 -4.93 18.43
CA PRO A 284 30.38 -3.82 18.42
C PRO A 284 31.83 -4.26 18.09
N ALA A 285 32.09 -5.57 17.90
CA ALA A 285 33.42 -6.11 17.64
C ALA A 285 34.07 -5.60 16.34
N ASN A 286 33.28 -5.16 15.35
CA ASN A 286 33.73 -4.40 14.19
C ASN A 286 32.82 -3.16 14.03
N PRO A 287 33.18 -2.00 14.62
CA PRO A 287 32.31 -0.82 14.63
C PRO A 287 31.99 -0.27 13.24
N ILE A 288 32.93 -0.37 12.29
CA ILE A 288 32.76 0.11 10.91
C ILE A 288 31.74 -0.78 10.18
N ARG A 289 31.93 -2.10 10.18
CA ARG A 289 30.98 -3.07 9.60
C ARG A 289 29.60 -2.96 10.21
N SER A 290 29.53 -2.82 11.54
CA SER A 290 28.28 -2.61 12.28
C SER A 290 27.57 -1.36 11.76
N ALA A 291 28.20 -0.19 11.79
CA ALA A 291 27.56 1.05 11.37
C ALA A 291 27.27 1.12 9.85
N ILE A 292 28.09 0.53 8.98
CA ILE A 292 27.78 0.31 7.55
C ILE A 292 26.47 -0.48 7.40
N SER A 293 26.34 -1.56 8.14
CA SER A 293 25.20 -2.48 8.06
C SER A 293 23.93 -1.87 8.66
N GLU A 294 24.04 -1.09 9.74
CA GLU A 294 22.92 -0.32 10.31
C GLU A 294 22.48 0.82 9.37
N CYS A 295 23.42 1.56 8.76
CA CYS A 295 23.10 2.52 7.69
C CYS A 295 22.33 1.86 6.56
N LEU A 296 22.79 0.69 6.10
CA LEU A 296 22.10 -0.08 5.07
C LEU A 296 20.70 -0.54 5.53
N ARG A 297 20.57 -1.00 6.77
CA ARG A 297 19.31 -1.46 7.39
C ARG A 297 18.25 -0.36 7.40
N TYR A 298 18.58 0.80 7.96
CA TYR A 298 17.62 1.90 8.07
C TYR A 298 17.34 2.57 6.72
N ALA A 299 18.34 2.71 5.84
CA ALA A 299 18.11 3.22 4.48
C ALA A 299 17.27 2.26 3.61
N LEU A 300 17.43 0.94 3.74
CA LEU A 300 16.54 -0.04 3.10
C LEU A 300 15.10 0.05 3.66
N ALA A 301 14.94 0.21 4.97
CA ALA A 301 13.62 0.37 5.57
C ALA A 301 12.92 1.65 5.05
N LEU A 302 13.63 2.78 4.95
CA LEU A 302 13.11 3.99 4.29
C LEU A 302 12.78 3.75 2.82
N TYR A 303 13.68 3.11 2.06
CA TYR A 303 13.50 2.87 0.63
C TYR A 303 12.25 2.05 0.33
N MET A 304 12.02 0.97 1.09
CA MET A 304 10.80 0.15 0.96
C MET A 304 9.53 0.95 1.34
N LEU A 305 9.58 1.79 2.38
CA LEU A 305 8.47 2.69 2.74
C LEU A 305 8.19 3.77 1.67
N ILE A 306 9.22 4.25 0.97
CA ILE A 306 9.11 5.23 -0.13
C ILE A 306 8.55 4.56 -1.39
N LEU A 307 9.05 3.37 -1.77
CA LEU A 307 8.54 2.61 -2.92
C LEU A 307 7.06 2.26 -2.75
N HIS A 308 6.62 1.84 -1.55
CA HIS A 308 5.22 1.54 -1.29
C HIS A 308 4.31 2.77 -1.36
N GLY A 309 4.78 3.93 -0.88
CA GLY A 309 4.00 5.16 -0.77
C GLY A 309 2.87 5.11 0.26
N THR A 310 2.28 6.25 0.57
CA THR A 310 1.30 6.42 1.67
C THR A 310 -0.15 6.09 1.28
N THR A 311 -0.36 5.30 0.21
CA THR A 311 -1.66 5.02 -0.44
C THR A 311 -2.77 4.49 0.49
N TYR A 312 -2.40 3.92 1.65
CA TYR A 312 -3.34 3.34 2.62
C TYR A 312 -3.28 3.97 4.02
N TYR A 313 -2.11 4.45 4.46
CA TYR A 313 -1.91 5.09 5.77
C TYR A 313 -0.61 5.92 5.78
N SER A 314 -0.46 6.80 6.77
CA SER A 314 0.77 7.58 6.95
C SER A 314 1.94 6.68 7.33
N HIS A 315 3.09 6.90 6.70
CA HIS A 315 4.36 6.29 7.13
C HIS A 315 5.18 7.24 8.02
N VAL A 316 4.74 8.48 8.23
CA VAL A 316 5.59 9.61 8.69
C VAL A 316 6.28 9.33 10.01
N ASP A 317 5.58 8.78 11.01
CA ASP A 317 6.14 8.57 12.35
C ASP A 317 7.20 7.46 12.37
N LEU A 318 6.93 6.34 11.68
CA LEU A 318 7.91 5.26 11.49
C LEU A 318 9.10 5.73 10.64
N ALA A 319 8.84 6.39 9.51
CA ALA A 319 9.88 6.90 8.61
C ALA A 319 10.77 7.94 9.31
N SER A 320 10.20 8.84 10.10
CA SER A 320 10.96 9.81 10.89
C SER A 320 11.84 9.12 11.94
N THR A 321 11.32 8.09 12.61
CA THR A 321 12.07 7.29 13.59
C THR A 321 13.24 6.54 12.93
N VAL A 322 12.98 5.84 11.83
CA VAL A 322 13.99 5.12 11.02
C VAL A 322 15.05 6.08 10.46
N MET A 323 14.65 7.28 10.02
CA MET A 323 15.56 8.31 9.53
C MET A 323 16.49 8.86 10.62
N ILE A 324 16.00 9.02 11.86
CA ILE A 324 16.83 9.45 12.99
C ILE A 324 17.91 8.40 13.32
N TYR A 325 17.56 7.11 13.28
CA TYR A 325 18.57 6.05 13.39
C TYR A 325 19.58 6.09 12.23
N LEU A 326 19.10 6.22 10.98
CA LEU A 326 19.97 6.33 9.81
C LEU A 326 20.98 7.49 9.94
N LYS A 327 20.51 8.68 10.32
CA LYS A 327 21.37 9.84 10.61
C LYS A 327 22.41 9.51 11.68
N THR A 328 22.00 8.86 12.77
CA THR A 328 22.89 8.50 13.89
C THR A 328 24.05 7.60 13.46
N HIS A 329 23.80 6.64 12.55
CA HIS A 329 24.83 5.74 12.03
C HIS A 329 25.70 6.40 10.94
N LEU A 330 25.14 7.27 10.10
CA LEU A 330 25.92 8.09 9.15
C LEU A 330 26.89 9.02 9.89
N GLU A 331 26.43 9.71 10.94
CA GLU A 331 27.32 10.50 11.81
C GLU A 331 28.36 9.63 12.53
N ALA A 332 28.03 8.40 12.93
CA ALA A 332 28.97 7.49 13.59
C ALA A 332 30.13 7.10 12.65
N LEU A 333 29.84 6.86 11.38
CA LEU A 333 30.86 6.53 10.38
C LEU A 333 31.66 7.76 9.93
N ALA A 334 31.03 8.94 9.85
CA ALA A 334 31.74 10.21 9.63
C ALA A 334 32.76 10.48 10.76
N ARG A 335 32.40 10.18 12.03
CA ARG A 335 33.34 10.22 13.17
C ARG A 335 34.47 9.18 13.09
N MET A 336 34.33 8.14 12.26
CA MET A 336 35.37 7.15 11.96
C MET A 336 36.17 7.50 10.69
N ASN A 337 35.95 8.67 10.08
CA ASN A 337 36.54 9.10 8.80
C ASN A 337 36.28 8.15 7.62
N TYR A 338 35.18 7.38 7.65
CA TYR A 338 34.85 6.47 6.56
C TYR A 338 34.29 7.24 5.35
N VAL A 339 34.85 7.00 4.16
CA VAL A 339 34.40 7.64 2.91
C VAL A 339 33.38 6.74 2.21
N HIS A 340 32.12 7.16 2.20
CA HIS A 340 31.00 6.26 1.92
C HIS A 340 30.71 5.90 0.46
N GLY A 341 31.32 6.59 -0.51
CA GLY A 341 31.07 6.40 -1.94
C GLY A 341 29.58 6.27 -2.29
N SER A 342 29.23 5.31 -3.15
CA SER A 342 27.85 5.03 -3.54
C SER A 342 26.91 4.69 -2.38
N LEU A 343 27.38 3.97 -1.35
CA LEU A 343 26.54 3.64 -0.19
C LEU A 343 26.09 4.90 0.55
N GLY A 344 26.98 5.89 0.67
CA GLY A 344 26.67 7.19 1.27
C GLY A 344 25.67 7.96 0.45
N THR A 345 25.97 8.15 -0.83
CA THR A 345 25.07 8.81 -1.79
C THR A 345 23.67 8.17 -1.77
N TRP A 346 23.58 6.84 -1.68
CA TRP A 346 22.32 6.10 -1.58
C TRP A 346 21.60 6.29 -0.24
N ALA A 347 22.30 6.08 0.89
CA ALA A 347 21.73 6.24 2.23
C ALA A 347 21.26 7.69 2.50
N ILE A 348 22.08 8.67 2.13
CA ILE A 348 21.75 10.10 2.24
C ILE A 348 20.53 10.42 1.36
N SER A 349 20.42 9.85 0.15
CA SER A 349 19.25 10.03 -0.71
C SER A 349 17.95 9.56 -0.06
N MET A 350 17.98 8.43 0.66
CA MET A 350 16.80 7.91 1.35
C MET A 350 16.36 8.83 2.49
N GLY A 351 17.28 9.30 3.31
CA GLY A 351 16.98 10.28 4.37
C GLY A 351 16.58 11.66 3.82
N MET A 352 17.15 12.09 2.69
CA MET A 352 16.78 13.35 2.03
C MET A 352 15.33 13.34 1.52
N VAL A 353 14.85 12.21 0.97
CA VAL A 353 13.45 12.07 0.52
C VAL A 353 12.50 11.81 1.69
N ALA A 354 12.86 10.92 2.63
CA ALA A 354 12.04 10.64 3.81
C ALA A 354 11.90 11.85 4.75
N GLY A 355 12.93 12.70 4.81
CA GLY A 355 12.98 13.84 5.72
C GLY A 355 12.17 15.06 5.29
N VAL A 356 11.55 15.08 4.11
CA VAL A 356 10.79 16.24 3.63
C VAL A 356 9.68 16.62 4.63
N GLY A 357 9.69 17.87 5.09
CA GLY A 357 8.78 18.39 6.13
C GLY A 357 9.26 18.17 7.58
N THR A 358 10.38 17.45 7.80
CA THR A 358 10.98 17.26 9.12
C THR A 358 12.10 18.28 9.40
N LYS A 359 12.42 18.47 10.69
CA LYS A 359 13.56 19.30 11.14
C LYS A 359 14.93 18.80 10.61
N ASP A 360 15.05 17.51 10.32
CA ASP A 360 16.31 16.87 9.92
C ASP A 360 16.53 16.90 8.39
N HIS A 361 15.55 17.37 7.61
CA HIS A 361 15.66 17.49 6.15
C HIS A 361 16.94 18.20 5.70
N GLN A 362 17.23 19.34 6.33
CA GLN A 362 18.35 20.21 5.96
C GLN A 362 19.70 19.49 6.17
N TRP A 363 19.83 18.69 7.23
CA TRP A 363 21.03 17.90 7.47
C TRP A 363 21.32 16.93 6.33
N PHE A 364 20.30 16.23 5.81
CA PHE A 364 20.47 15.34 4.65
C PHE A 364 20.76 16.11 3.35
N MET A 365 20.15 17.28 3.13
CA MET A 365 20.50 18.16 2.00
C MET A 365 21.98 18.60 2.04
N ASP A 366 22.50 18.90 3.23
CA ASP A 366 23.89 19.31 3.42
C ASP A 366 24.88 18.14 3.28
N GLN A 367 24.54 16.95 3.79
CA GLN A 367 25.32 15.74 3.51
C GLN A 367 25.33 15.39 2.01
N ALA A 368 24.22 15.62 1.29
CA ALA A 368 24.15 15.39 -0.15
C ALA A 368 25.00 16.40 -0.95
N ARG A 369 25.07 17.68 -0.52
CA ARG A 369 26.03 18.67 -1.04
C ARG A 369 27.48 18.26 -0.78
N MET A 370 27.80 17.74 0.41
CA MET A 370 29.15 17.24 0.71
C MET A 370 29.51 16.03 -0.18
N ALA A 371 28.58 15.09 -0.39
CA ALA A 371 28.77 13.96 -1.30
C ALA A 371 28.90 14.39 -2.77
N GLN A 372 28.15 15.42 -3.20
CA GLN A 372 28.25 16.01 -4.54
C GLN A 372 29.69 16.47 -4.82
N ILE A 373 30.27 17.25 -3.91
CA ILE A 373 31.62 17.80 -4.03
C ILE A 373 32.67 16.68 -3.91
N ALA A 374 32.55 15.81 -2.90
CA ALA A 374 33.54 14.76 -2.62
C ALA A 374 33.64 13.67 -3.70
N PHE A 375 32.54 13.40 -4.42
CA PHE A 375 32.50 12.36 -5.46
C PHE A 375 32.30 12.91 -6.87
N GLY A 376 32.35 14.24 -7.06
CA GLY A 376 32.25 14.88 -8.37
C GLY A 376 30.90 14.65 -9.08
N LEU A 377 29.79 14.57 -8.34
CA LEU A 377 28.47 14.31 -8.91
C LEU A 377 27.94 15.58 -9.57
N GLN A 378 28.11 15.71 -10.89
CA GLN A 378 27.72 16.92 -11.64
C GLN A 378 26.33 16.83 -12.26
N THR A 379 25.86 15.63 -12.60
CA THR A 379 24.53 15.41 -13.21
C THR A 379 23.71 14.38 -12.43
N TRP A 380 22.40 14.33 -12.72
CA TRP A 380 21.51 13.30 -12.17
C TRP A 380 21.97 11.89 -12.53
N GLU A 381 22.60 11.71 -13.69
CA GLU A 381 23.10 10.42 -14.17
C GLU A 381 24.29 9.94 -13.34
N ASN A 382 25.17 10.85 -12.87
CA ASN A 382 26.24 10.48 -11.92
C ASN A 382 25.64 9.97 -10.60
N VAL A 383 24.66 10.70 -10.06
CA VAL A 383 23.92 10.29 -8.85
C VAL A 383 23.25 8.94 -9.08
N LEU A 384 22.52 8.78 -10.18
CA LEU A 384 21.77 7.57 -10.52
C LEU A 384 22.68 6.34 -10.62
N VAL A 385 23.89 6.45 -11.19
CA VAL A 385 24.87 5.35 -11.21
C VAL A 385 25.27 4.92 -9.79
N SER A 386 25.50 5.86 -8.88
CA SER A 386 25.69 5.53 -7.46
C SER A 386 24.48 4.83 -6.85
N LEU A 387 23.25 5.25 -7.19
CA LEU A 387 22.04 4.63 -6.66
C LEU A 387 21.79 3.21 -7.21
N GLU A 388 21.94 3.02 -8.52
CA GLU A 388 21.81 1.71 -9.19
C GLU A 388 22.91 0.73 -8.75
N SER A 389 24.09 1.21 -8.35
CA SER A 389 25.15 0.33 -7.81
C SER A 389 24.79 -0.34 -6.48
N ILE A 390 23.92 0.26 -5.66
CA ILE A 390 23.47 -0.31 -4.38
C ILE A 390 22.17 -1.08 -4.56
N LEU A 391 21.05 -0.38 -4.79
CA LEU A 391 19.73 -0.97 -5.03
C LEU A 391 18.80 0.08 -5.65
N TRP A 392 18.20 -0.22 -6.81
CA TRP A 392 17.32 0.74 -7.48
C TRP A 392 16.21 0.08 -8.30
N MET A 393 15.00 0.62 -8.20
CA MET A 393 13.80 0.13 -8.87
C MET A 393 13.19 1.24 -9.71
N ARG A 394 13.11 1.02 -11.03
CA ARG A 394 12.67 2.05 -12.00
C ARG A 394 11.16 2.24 -11.90
N THR A 395 10.76 3.25 -11.12
CA THR A 395 9.39 3.57 -10.68
C THR A 395 9.13 5.08 -10.77
N GLU A 396 7.86 5.52 -10.71
CA GLU A 396 7.52 6.96 -10.78
C GLU A 396 8.09 7.76 -9.59
N GLN A 397 8.27 7.10 -8.45
CA GLN A 397 8.92 7.59 -7.23
C GLN A 397 10.34 8.12 -7.48
N LEU A 398 11.00 7.72 -8.59
CA LEU A 398 12.27 8.26 -9.06
C LEU A 398 12.27 9.78 -9.19
N GLU A 399 11.14 10.40 -9.57
CA GLU A 399 11.05 11.86 -9.69
C GLU A 399 11.18 12.60 -8.33
N LEU A 400 10.89 11.94 -7.21
CA LEU A 400 11.12 12.53 -5.87
C LEU A 400 12.62 12.71 -5.61
N PHE A 401 13.41 11.66 -5.86
CA PHE A 401 14.86 11.66 -5.73
C PHE A 401 15.51 12.62 -6.74
N ARG A 402 15.08 12.54 -8.01
CA ARG A 402 15.57 13.41 -9.09
C ARG A 402 15.27 14.88 -8.84
N LYS A 403 14.08 15.22 -8.33
CA LYS A 403 13.74 16.59 -7.92
C LYS A 403 14.67 17.07 -6.81
N LYS A 404 14.86 16.27 -5.76
CA LYS A 404 15.70 16.65 -4.61
C LYS A 404 17.19 16.79 -4.95
N TRP A 405 17.73 15.91 -5.79
CA TRP A 405 19.10 16.10 -6.30
C TRP A 405 19.22 17.28 -7.26
N ARG A 406 18.21 17.60 -8.06
CA ARG A 406 18.20 18.82 -8.89
C ARG A 406 18.22 20.10 -8.06
N GLU A 407 17.58 20.12 -6.89
CA GLU A 407 17.69 21.23 -5.91
C GLU A 407 19.12 21.44 -5.37
N ILE A 408 20.01 20.45 -5.51
CA ILE A 408 21.43 20.50 -5.11
C ILE A 408 22.31 20.84 -6.31
N LEU A 409 22.20 20.08 -7.41
CA LEU A 409 23.01 20.25 -8.62
C LEU A 409 22.85 21.64 -9.26
N ASN A 410 21.67 22.25 -9.14
CA ASN A 410 21.39 23.61 -9.63
C ASN A 410 21.99 24.73 -8.75
N LEU A 411 22.58 24.43 -7.59
CA LEU A 411 23.26 25.43 -6.73
C LEU A 411 24.76 25.58 -7.06
N THR A 412 25.23 24.90 -8.11
CA THR A 412 26.62 24.92 -8.58
C THR A 412 26.83 25.77 -9.85
N THR A 413 25.90 26.69 -10.13
CA THR A 413 25.98 27.72 -11.19
C THR A 413 25.70 29.10 -10.61
#